data_AF-A0A177E5S3-F1
#
_entry.id   AF-A0A177E5S3-F1
#
_cell.length_a   1.000
_cell.length_b   1.000
_cell.length_c   1.000
_cell.angle_alpha   90.00
_cell.angle_beta   90.00
_cell.angle_gamma   90.00
#
_symmetry.space_group_name_H-M   'P 1'
#
loop_
_entity.id
_entity.type
_entity.pdbx_description
1 polymer ?
#
loop_
_entity_poly.entity_id
_entity_poly.type
_entity_poly.pdbx_seq_one_letter_code
_entity_poly.pdbx_strand_id
1 'polypeptide(L)'
;MKLFITVFLTIFLAEIGDKTQLATLMFSAQNKNKFLIFMAAALALVTAAGLGVLAGAFVQNHLPLKYIRLAGGVLFILLGLLMLLGKF
;
A
#
# COMPACT_ATOMS: atom_id res chain seq x y z
N MET A 1 -12.27 11.46 -14.86
CA MET A 1 -11.59 10.35 -15.59
C MET A 1 -10.07 10.37 -15.46
N LYS A 2 -9.36 11.46 -15.80
CA LYS A 2 -7.89 11.53 -15.73
C LYS A 2 -7.31 11.11 -14.35
N LEU A 3 -7.80 11.68 -13.26
CA LEU A 3 -7.30 11.40 -11.90
C LEU A 3 -7.50 9.93 -11.47
N PHE A 4 -8.65 9.34 -11.81
CA PHE A 4 -8.91 7.92 -11.55
C PHE A 4 -7.90 7.02 -12.26
N ILE A 5 -7.65 7.26 -13.56
CA ILE A 5 -6.72 6.46 -14.36
C ILE A 5 -5.29 6.62 -13.83
N THR A 6 -4.86 7.84 -13.50
CA THR A 6 -3.53 8.08 -12.92
C THR A 6 -3.35 7.34 -11.61
N VAL A 7 -4.28 7.52 -10.65
CA VAL A 7 -4.19 6.87 -9.34
C VAL A 7 -4.24 5.35 -9.47
N PHE A 8 -5.16 4.83 -10.30
CA PHE A 8 -5.26 3.39 -10.57
C PHE A 8 -3.96 2.83 -11.13
N LEU A 9 -3.41 3.43 -12.19
CA LEU A 9 -2.17 2.94 -12.80
C LEU A 9 -0.97 3.06 -11.86
N THR A 10 -0.86 4.15 -11.10
CA THR A 10 0.23 4.35 -10.14
C THR A 10 0.18 3.30 -9.03
N ILE A 11 -0.99 3.08 -8.40
CA ILE A 11 -1.14 2.09 -7.33
C ILE A 11 -0.97 0.67 -7.89
N PHE A 12 -1.57 0.39 -9.05
CA PHE A 12 -1.45 -0.91 -9.70
C PHE A 12 0.02 -1.26 -9.97
N LEU A 13 0.77 -0.36 -10.60
CA LEU A 13 2.21 -0.56 -10.84
C LEU A 13 3.02 -0.68 -9.54
N ALA A 14 2.67 0.09 -8.52
CA ALA A 14 3.36 0.05 -7.23
C ALA A 14 3.12 -1.27 -6.47
N GLU A 15 1.98 -1.93 -6.68
CA GLU A 15 1.64 -3.18 -5.98
C GLU A 15 1.96 -4.45 -6.76
N ILE A 16 2.22 -4.39 -8.08
CA ILE A 16 2.53 -5.59 -8.87
C ILE A 16 3.72 -6.34 -8.26
N GLY A 17 3.48 -7.60 -7.88
CA GLY A 17 4.52 -8.49 -7.40
C GLY A 17 4.91 -8.27 -5.95
N ASP A 18 4.12 -7.51 -5.18
CA ASP A 18 4.35 -7.38 -3.75
C ASP A 18 4.17 -8.72 -3.01
N LYS A 19 4.83 -8.86 -1.87
CA LYS A 19 4.77 -10.02 -0.98
C LYS A 19 3.34 -10.37 -0.58
N THR A 20 2.48 -9.38 -0.42
CA THR A 20 1.05 -9.59 -0.12
C THR A 20 0.30 -10.30 -1.26
N GLN A 21 0.61 -9.99 -2.52
CA GLN A 21 0.04 -10.66 -3.69
C GLN A 21 0.54 -12.11 -3.79
N LEU A 22 1.83 -12.36 -3.54
CA LEU A 22 2.36 -13.73 -3.51
C LEU A 22 1.73 -14.54 -2.36
N ALA A 23 1.57 -13.95 -1.17
CA ALA A 23 0.90 -14.59 -0.05
C ALA A 23 -0.55 -14.97 -0.39
N THR A 24 -1.33 -14.04 -0.95
CA THR A 24 -2.73 -14.31 -1.34
C THR A 24 -2.83 -15.36 -2.45
N LEU A 25 -1.91 -15.38 -3.41
CA LEU A 25 -1.83 -16.44 -4.42
C LEU A 25 -1.53 -17.81 -3.79
N MET A 26 -0.57 -17.89 -2.86
CA MET A 26 -0.27 -19.14 -2.14
C MET A 26 -1.46 -19.61 -1.30
N PHE A 27 -2.14 -18.71 -0.61
CA PHE A 27 -3.37 -19.04 0.13
C PHE A 27 -4.47 -19.55 -0.79
N SER A 28 -4.65 -18.92 -1.96
CA SER A 28 -5.63 -19.34 -2.97
C SER A 28 -5.30 -20.73 -3.56
N ALA A 29 -4.01 -21.05 -3.71
CA ALA A 29 -3.56 -22.34 -4.20
C ALA A 29 -3.82 -23.50 -3.22
N GLN A 30 -3.75 -23.23 -1.90
CA GLN A 30 -3.93 -24.25 -0.86
C GLN A 30 -5.39 -24.50 -0.47
N ASN A 31 -6.30 -23.56 -0.74
CA ASN A 31 -7.68 -23.62 -0.28
C ASN A 31 -8.66 -23.93 -1.41
N LYS A 32 -9.75 -24.65 -1.09
CA LYS A 32 -10.78 -25.02 -2.07
C LYS A 32 -11.64 -23.83 -2.51
N ASN A 33 -11.84 -22.83 -1.65
CA ASN A 33 -12.72 -21.69 -1.94
C ASN A 33 -11.94 -20.43 -2.35
N LYS A 34 -11.53 -20.41 -3.62
CA LYS A 34 -10.76 -19.30 -4.24
C LYS A 34 -11.52 -17.98 -4.23
N PHE A 35 -12.85 -18.03 -4.37
CA PHE A 35 -13.69 -16.82 -4.41
C PHE A 35 -13.72 -16.10 -3.07
N LEU A 36 -13.79 -16.84 -1.97
CA LEU A 36 -13.73 -16.26 -0.62
C LEU A 36 -12.40 -15.54 -0.39
N ILE A 37 -11.28 -16.14 -0.80
CA ILE A 37 -9.95 -15.55 -0.65
C ILE A 37 -9.81 -14.29 -1.51
N PHE A 38 -10.32 -14.32 -2.74
CA PHE A 38 -10.36 -13.14 -3.59
C PHE A 38 -11.15 -11.99 -2.94
N MET A 39 -12.35 -12.27 -2.42
CA MET A 39 -13.17 -11.27 -1.73
C MET A 39 -12.49 -10.73 -0.46
N ALA A 40 -11.90 -11.60 0.35
CA ALA A 40 -11.19 -11.19 1.55
C ALA A 40 -9.97 -10.30 1.22
N ALA A 41 -9.15 -10.69 0.25
CA ALA A 41 -8.00 -9.91 -0.19
C ALA A 41 -8.41 -8.56 -0.79
N ALA A 42 -9.44 -8.55 -1.64
CA ALA A 42 -9.96 -7.31 -2.23
C ALA A 42 -10.51 -6.36 -1.16
N LEU A 43 -11.28 -6.87 -0.21
CA LEU A 43 -11.80 -6.06 0.90
C LEU A 43 -10.68 -5.53 1.78
N ALA A 44 -9.67 -6.36 2.08
CA ALA A 44 -8.50 -5.93 2.85
C ALA A 44 -7.76 -4.79 2.13
N LEU A 45 -7.50 -4.93 0.84
CA LEU A 45 -6.83 -3.91 0.02
C LEU A 45 -7.63 -2.59 -0.02
N VAL A 46 -8.92 -2.65 -0.35
CA VAL A 46 -9.78 -1.47 -0.43
C VAL A 46 -9.88 -0.77 0.91
N THR A 47 -10.00 -1.54 2.00
CA THR A 47 -10.10 -0.99 3.36
C THR A 47 -8.78 -0.34 3.77
N ALA A 48 -7.64 -1.00 3.55
CA ALA A 48 -6.33 -0.43 3.87
C ALA A 48 -6.04 0.85 3.08
N ALA A 49 -6.30 0.83 1.76
CA ALA A 49 -6.14 2.01 0.92
C ALA A 49 -7.08 3.15 1.33
N GLY A 50 -8.35 2.84 1.62
CA GLY A 50 -9.33 3.80 2.10
C GLY A 50 -8.92 4.45 3.42
N LEU A 51 -8.49 3.66 4.40
CA LEU A 51 -7.96 4.17 5.66
C LEU A 51 -6.72 5.04 5.45
N GLY A 52 -5.80 4.63 4.56
CA GLY A 52 -4.62 5.41 4.21
C GLY A 52 -4.96 6.78 3.62
N VAL A 53 -5.94 6.84 2.71
CA VAL A 53 -6.41 8.11 2.12
C VAL A 53 -7.08 8.99 3.17
N LEU A 54 -7.94 8.43 4.03
CA LEU A 54 -8.60 9.18 5.10
C LEU A 54 -7.59 9.75 6.10
N ALA A 55 -6.63 8.94 6.55
CA ALA A 55 -5.56 9.38 7.44
C ALA A 55 -4.69 10.46 6.77
N GLY A 56 -4.29 10.25 5.51
CA GLY A 56 -3.51 11.23 4.75
C GLY A 56 -4.24 12.57 4.60
N ALA A 57 -5.53 12.54 4.29
CA ALA A 57 -6.37 13.73 4.19
C ALA A 57 -6.48 14.46 5.54
N PHE A 58 -6.67 13.72 6.63
CA PHE A 58 -6.72 14.28 7.98
C PHE A 58 -5.40 14.98 8.35
N VAL A 59 -4.26 14.32 8.09
CA VAL A 59 -2.92 14.86 8.35
C VAL A 59 -2.65 16.11 7.51
N GLN A 60 -3.03 16.10 6.23
CA GLN A 60 -2.86 17.24 5.33
C GLN A 60 -3.65 18.48 5.76
N ASN A 61 -4.80 18.30 6.42
CA ASN A 61 -5.60 19.41 6.94
C ASN A 61 -5.00 20.07 8.19
N HIS A 62 -4.17 19.34 8.95
CA HIS A 62 -3.59 19.84 10.21
C HIS A 62 -2.12 20.24 10.08
N LEU A 63 -1.41 19.74 9.07
CA LEU A 63 0.03 19.94 8.92
C LEU A 63 0.38 20.51 7.53
N PRO A 64 1.31 21.49 7.47
CA PRO A 64 1.83 21.99 6.21
C PRO A 64 2.49 20.87 5.38
N LEU A 65 2.20 20.87 4.08
CA LEU A 65 2.69 19.87 3.12
C LEU A 65 4.22 19.69 3.14
N LYS A 66 4.96 20.75 3.49
CA LYS A 66 6.43 20.73 3.63
C LYS A 66 6.89 19.69 4.66
N TYR A 67 6.24 19.65 5.83
CA TYR A 67 6.62 18.73 6.90
C TYR A 67 6.26 17.28 6.54
N ILE A 68 5.12 17.07 5.87
CA ILE A 68 4.70 15.74 5.41
C ILE A 68 5.74 15.16 4.42
N ARG A 69 6.17 15.96 3.44
CA ARG A 69 7.18 15.53 2.46
C ARG A 69 8.54 15.24 3.11
N LEU A 70 8.96 16.09 4.04
CA LEU A 70 10.24 15.93 4.73
C LEU A 70 10.23 14.68 5.62
N ALA A 71 9.17 14.48 6.39
CA ALA A 71 8.97 13.27 7.19
C ALA A 71 8.96 12.00 6.31
N GLY A 72 8.22 12.01 5.19
CA GLY A 72 8.21 10.90 4.24
C GLY A 72 9.60 10.58 3.68
N GLY A 73 10.35 11.60 3.24
CA GLY A 73 11.71 11.41 2.73
C GLY A 73 12.67 10.84 3.78
N VAL A 74 12.63 11.37 5.01
CA VAL A 74 13.43 10.83 6.13
C VAL A 74 13.07 9.37 6.41
N LEU A 75 11.78 9.03 6.42
CA LEU A 75 11.32 7.66 6.63
C LEU A 75 11.85 6.72 5.55
N PHE A 76 11.78 7.12 4.28
CA PHE A 76 12.32 6.35 3.15
C PHE A 76 13.83 6.12 3.26
N ILE A 77 14.60 7.14 3.64
CA ILE A 77 16.05 7.02 3.84
C ILE A 77 16.35 6.06 4.99
N LEU A 78 15.65 6.19 6.12
CA LEU A 78 15.82 5.32 7.29
C LEU A 78 15.50 3.86 6.96
N LEU A 79 14.38 3.59 6.28
CA LEU A 79 14.00 2.24 5.85
C LEU A 79 15.03 1.67 4.87
N GLY A 80 15.49 2.48 3.91
CA GLY A 80 16.56 2.08 2.98
C GLY A 80 17.87 1.72 3.68
N LEU A 81 18.28 2.51 4.68
CA LEU A 81 19.46 2.21 5.50
C LEU A 81 19.29 0.94 6.34
N LEU A 82 18.13 0.75 6.96
CA LEU A 82 17.82 -0.47 7.72
C LEU A 82 17.87 -1.72 6.84
N MET A 83 17.36 -1.61 5.62
CA MET A 83 17.40 -2.68 4.62
C MET A 83 18.84 -2.98 4.18
N LEU A 84 19.68 -1.96 3.94
CA LEU A 84 21.10 -2.15 3.62
C LEU A 84 21.89 -2.79 4.77
N LEU A 85 21.53 -2.49 6.02
CA LEU A 85 22.14 -3.06 7.22
C LEU A 85 21.64 -4.48 7.54
N GLY A 86 20.70 -5.03 6.75
CA GLY A 86 20.14 -6.37 6.96
C GLY A 86 19.33 -6.50 8.25
N LYS A 87 18.80 -5.39 8.77
CA LYS A 87 17.91 -5.39 9.94
C LYS A 87 16.44 -5.63 9.57
N PHE A 88 16.20 -6.00 8.32
CA PHE A 88 14.90 -6.25 7.69
C PHE A 88 15.04 -7.42 6.73
#